data_AF-A0A416Z9Y8-F1
#
_entry.id   AF-A0A416Z9Y8-F1
#
_cell.length_a   1.000
_cell.length_b   1.000
_cell.length_c   1.000
_cell.angle_alpha   90.00
_cell.angle_beta   90.00
_cell.angle_gamma   90.00
#
_symmetry.space_group_name_H-M   'P 1'
#
loop_
_entity.id
_entity.type
_entity.pdbx_description
1 polymer ?
#
loop_
_entity_poly.entity_id
_entity_poly.type
_entity_poly.pdbx_seq_one_letter_code
_entity_poly.pdbx_strand_id
1 'polypeptide(L)'
;MPKISIIMGIYNCAETLPEAIDSILTQTFSDWQLILCDDGSKDNTYGIAKEYQERFPEKILLLQNEQNMGLNHTLNRCLQVASGEYVARMDGDDISLPTRLEKEAAFLDAHPEYAIVSTPMIFFDEHGDWGRSYPIEEPTKRDFIKHSPVHCHAPCMIRREAYLAVGGYTEDRRMLRFEDVNLWYKLYAKGYAGYNLDEPLYKMRDDHAAASRRSLKSRMNAAHVMRDGFSLFHFPRYLYGYIYIDLAKHFVKSIMPEKLYVLLHKRSMERKKQR
;
A
#
# COMPACT_ATOMS: atom_id res chain seq x y z
N MET A 1 -19.07 -1.94 17.77
CA MET A 1 -18.30 -2.26 16.56
C MET A 1 -17.34 -1.11 16.38
N PRO A 2 -16.05 -1.37 16.12
CA PRO A 2 -15.04 -0.31 16.00
C PRO A 2 -15.30 0.56 14.77
N LYS A 3 -14.94 1.85 14.81
CA LYS A 3 -15.01 2.72 13.64
C LYS A 3 -14.03 2.32 12.55
N ILE A 4 -12.80 1.93 12.91
CA ILE A 4 -11.75 1.56 11.95
C ILE A 4 -11.38 0.08 12.13
N SER A 5 -11.31 -0.66 11.02
CA SER A 5 -10.65 -1.97 10.94
C SER A 5 -9.30 -1.82 10.25
N ILE A 6 -8.22 -2.13 10.94
CA ILE A 6 -6.87 -2.07 10.38
C ILE A 6 -6.52 -3.47 9.88
N ILE A 7 -6.19 -3.61 8.61
CA ILE A 7 -5.78 -4.90 8.03
C ILE A 7 -4.28 -4.93 7.80
N MET A 8 -3.63 -6.00 8.27
CA MET A 8 -2.19 -6.20 8.15
C MET A 8 -1.92 -7.67 7.82
N GLY A 9 -1.44 -7.91 6.60
CA GLY A 9 -0.89 -9.22 6.22
C GLY A 9 0.57 -9.28 6.68
N ILE A 10 0.93 -10.34 7.41
CA ILE A 10 2.27 -10.50 7.99
C ILE A 10 2.93 -11.76 7.42
N TYR A 11 4.20 -11.66 7.05
CA TYR A 11 4.96 -12.78 6.50
C TYR A 11 6.46 -12.57 6.72
N ASN A 12 7.08 -13.41 7.55
CA ASN A 12 8.51 -13.35 7.88
C ASN A 12 9.00 -11.95 8.30
N CYS A 13 8.29 -11.33 9.23
CA CYS A 13 8.59 -9.99 9.75
C CYS A 13 8.76 -10.00 11.27
N ALA A 14 9.26 -11.10 11.85
CA ALA A 14 9.36 -11.25 13.31
C ALA A 14 10.17 -10.12 13.98
N GLU A 15 11.20 -9.61 13.29
CA GLU A 15 12.07 -8.56 13.83
C GLU A 15 11.40 -7.18 13.89
N THR A 16 10.49 -6.89 12.96
CA THR A 16 9.90 -5.56 12.78
C THR A 16 8.45 -5.47 13.25
N LEU A 17 7.76 -6.61 13.36
CA LEU A 17 6.36 -6.68 13.76
C LEU A 17 6.04 -6.04 15.12
N PRO A 18 6.87 -6.19 16.17
CA PRO A 18 6.60 -5.51 17.45
C PRO A 18 6.47 -4.01 17.29
N GLU A 19 7.42 -3.36 16.59
CA GLU A 19 7.40 -1.92 16.37
C GLU A 19 6.19 -1.50 15.51
N ALA A 20 5.84 -2.30 14.50
CA ALA A 20 4.66 -2.05 13.66
C ALA A 20 3.36 -2.08 14.48
N ILE A 21 3.17 -3.08 15.35
CA ILE A 21 1.98 -3.19 16.21
C ILE A 21 1.97 -2.08 17.26
N ASP A 22 3.10 -1.79 17.91
CA ASP A 22 3.21 -0.72 18.90
C ASP A 22 2.86 0.66 18.32
N SER A 23 3.20 0.90 17.04
CA SER A 23 2.81 2.13 16.33
C SER A 23 1.29 2.28 16.14
N ILE A 24 0.56 1.17 16.11
CA ILE A 24 -0.91 1.15 16.08
C ILE A 24 -1.49 1.32 17.49
N LEU A 25 -0.89 0.65 18.48
CA LEU A 25 -1.33 0.75 19.89
C LEU A 25 -1.20 2.17 20.44
N THR A 26 -0.27 2.96 19.91
CA THR A 26 0.00 4.35 20.31
C THR A 26 -0.76 5.39 19.48
N GLN A 27 -1.70 4.98 18.62
CA GLN A 27 -2.56 5.91 17.89
C GLN A 27 -3.44 6.72 18.85
N THR A 28 -3.57 8.01 18.55
CA THR A 28 -4.43 8.97 19.27
C THR A 28 -5.92 8.65 19.13
N PHE A 29 -6.33 8.10 17.99
CA PHE A 29 -7.66 7.55 17.78
C PHE A 29 -7.75 6.14 18.39
N SER A 30 -8.75 5.87 19.22
CA SER A 30 -8.82 4.64 20.02
C SER A 30 -9.85 3.60 19.57
N ASP A 31 -10.85 4.01 18.78
CA ASP A 31 -11.97 3.17 18.34
C ASP A 31 -11.64 2.37 17.07
N TRP A 32 -10.73 1.41 17.21
CA TRP A 32 -10.26 0.56 16.14
C TRP A 32 -10.10 -0.89 16.57
N GLN A 33 -10.12 -1.80 15.58
CA GLN A 33 -9.60 -3.16 15.70
C GLN A 33 -8.42 -3.37 14.74
N LEU A 34 -7.47 -4.20 15.12
CA LEU A 34 -6.36 -4.64 14.28
C LEU A 34 -6.54 -6.10 13.90
N ILE A 35 -6.51 -6.39 12.60
CA ILE A 35 -6.69 -7.71 12.02
C ILE A 35 -5.37 -8.14 11.38
N LEU A 36 -4.66 -9.00 12.08
CA LEU A 36 -3.42 -9.62 11.63
C LEU A 36 -3.76 -10.91 10.88
N CYS A 37 -3.14 -11.15 9.74
CA CYS A 37 -3.20 -12.47 9.10
C CYS A 37 -1.80 -12.94 8.72
N ASP A 38 -1.32 -13.97 9.41
CA ASP A 38 -0.05 -14.62 9.09
C ASP A 38 -0.18 -15.44 7.80
N ASP A 39 0.63 -15.12 6.80
CA ASP A 39 0.63 -15.76 5.49
C ASP A 39 1.57 -16.98 5.46
N GLY A 40 1.53 -17.80 6.51
CA GLY A 40 2.36 -19.00 6.65
C GLY A 40 3.84 -18.69 6.83
N SER A 41 4.18 -17.82 7.80
CA SER A 41 5.57 -17.47 8.11
C SER A 41 6.39 -18.68 8.55
N LYS A 42 7.69 -18.61 8.31
CA LYS A 42 8.68 -19.64 8.70
C LYS A 42 9.51 -19.24 9.92
N ASP A 43 9.51 -17.96 10.27
CA ASP A 43 10.12 -17.42 11.48
C ASP A 43 9.08 -17.32 12.61
N ASN A 44 9.41 -16.61 13.69
CA ASN A 44 8.53 -16.45 14.85
C ASN A 44 7.43 -15.37 14.67
N THR A 45 7.12 -14.93 13.44
CA THR A 45 6.12 -13.87 13.17
C THR A 45 4.76 -14.20 13.81
N TYR A 46 4.26 -15.42 13.62
CA TYR A 46 2.97 -15.84 14.20
C TYR A 46 3.00 -15.86 15.73
N GLY A 47 4.09 -16.34 16.33
CA GLY A 47 4.25 -16.38 17.79
C GLY A 47 4.16 -14.98 18.40
N ILE A 48 4.88 -14.02 17.83
CA ILE A 48 4.84 -12.62 18.24
C ILE A 48 3.43 -12.04 18.08
N ALA A 49 2.79 -12.22 16.92
CA ALA A 49 1.43 -11.75 16.68
C ALA A 49 0.43 -12.32 17.71
N LYS A 50 0.61 -13.60 18.10
CA LYS A 50 -0.22 -14.27 19.10
C LYS A 50 -0.02 -13.68 20.49
N GLU A 51 1.21 -13.36 20.89
CA GLU A 51 1.48 -12.69 22.17
C GLU A 51 0.77 -11.33 22.25
N TYR A 52 0.78 -10.54 21.18
CA TYR A 52 0.02 -9.28 21.12
C TYR A 52 -1.49 -9.52 21.18
N GLN A 53 -2.00 -10.51 20.46
CA GLN A 53 -3.43 -10.86 20.51
C GLN A 53 -3.88 -11.31 21.90
N GLU A 54 -3.08 -12.11 22.61
CA GLU A 54 -3.36 -12.54 23.98
C GLU A 54 -3.33 -11.38 24.98
N ARG A 55 -2.49 -10.36 24.73
CA ARG A 55 -2.41 -9.13 25.55
C ARG A 55 -3.57 -8.15 25.29
N PHE A 56 -4.09 -8.11 24.07
CA PHE A 56 -5.14 -7.18 23.64
C PHE A 56 -6.29 -7.90 22.89
N PRO A 57 -6.95 -8.90 23.51
CA PRO A 57 -7.91 -9.77 22.83
C PRO A 57 -9.18 -9.06 22.34
N GLU A 58 -9.49 -7.89 22.90
CA GLU A 58 -10.61 -7.04 22.51
C GLU A 58 -10.29 -6.13 21.31
N LYS A 59 -9.01 -5.90 21.01
CA LYS A 59 -8.56 -5.03 19.91
C LYS A 59 -7.94 -5.79 18.75
N ILE A 60 -7.27 -6.92 19.01
CA ILE A 60 -6.47 -7.64 18.02
C ILE A 60 -7.14 -8.96 17.69
N LEU A 61 -7.40 -9.17 16.39
CA LEU A 61 -7.82 -10.44 15.82
C LEU A 61 -6.65 -11.03 15.02
N LEU A 62 -6.31 -12.29 15.29
CA LEU A 62 -5.26 -13.00 14.58
C LEU A 62 -5.85 -14.11 13.72
N LEU A 63 -5.51 -14.08 12.44
CA LEU A 63 -5.79 -15.11 11.44
C LEU A 63 -4.48 -15.77 11.01
N GLN A 64 -4.58 -16.97 10.45
CA GLN A 64 -3.44 -17.68 9.89
C GLN A 64 -3.83 -18.43 8.61
N ASN A 65 -2.99 -18.35 7.59
CA ASN A 65 -3.00 -19.21 6.40
C ASN A 65 -2.14 -20.45 6.66
N GLU A 66 -2.52 -21.59 6.09
CA GLU A 66 -1.75 -22.84 6.21
C GLU A 66 -0.37 -22.76 5.53
N GLN A 67 -0.25 -21.90 4.51
CA GLN A 67 0.97 -21.65 3.74
C GLN A 67 0.91 -20.25 3.13
N ASN A 68 1.99 -19.80 2.49
CA ASN A 68 2.01 -18.53 1.78
C ASN A 68 1.07 -18.54 0.55
N MET A 69 -0.01 -17.78 0.65
CA MET A 69 -1.04 -17.61 -0.36
C MET A 69 -0.87 -16.29 -1.15
N GLY A 70 -0.07 -15.37 -0.63
CA GLY A 70 0.19 -14.06 -1.21
C GLY A 70 -0.66 -12.96 -0.58
N LEU A 71 -0.14 -11.72 -0.64
CA LEU A 71 -0.70 -10.58 0.09
C LEU A 71 -2.16 -10.28 -0.27
N ASN A 72 -2.55 -10.40 -1.54
CA ASN A 72 -3.92 -10.16 -1.98
C ASN A 72 -4.95 -11.10 -1.31
N HIS A 73 -4.68 -12.40 -1.28
CA HIS A 73 -5.51 -13.38 -0.60
C HIS A 73 -5.55 -13.11 0.90
N THR A 74 -4.38 -12.87 1.51
CA THR A 74 -4.23 -12.58 2.94
C THR A 74 -5.02 -11.35 3.36
N LEU A 75 -4.95 -10.24 2.60
CA LEU A 75 -5.72 -9.03 2.88
C LEU A 75 -7.22 -9.24 2.67
N ASN A 76 -7.64 -10.06 1.70
CA ASN A 76 -9.05 -10.42 1.54
C ASN A 76 -9.60 -11.20 2.73
N ARG A 77 -8.82 -12.11 3.32
CA ARG A 77 -9.21 -12.77 4.58
C ARG A 77 -9.40 -11.77 5.71
N CYS A 78 -8.52 -10.77 5.83
CA CYS A 78 -8.73 -9.69 6.80
C CYS A 78 -10.00 -8.89 6.49
N LEU A 79 -10.26 -8.55 5.22
CA LEU A 79 -11.45 -7.80 4.79
C LEU A 79 -12.76 -8.53 5.11
N GLN A 80 -12.78 -9.87 5.04
CA GLN A 80 -13.97 -10.67 5.34
C GLN A 80 -14.45 -10.50 6.80
N VAL A 81 -13.51 -10.34 7.73
CA VAL A 81 -13.79 -10.17 9.16
C VAL A 81 -13.72 -8.71 9.63
N ALA A 82 -13.35 -7.78 8.73
CA ALA A 82 -13.36 -6.35 9.00
C ALA A 82 -14.80 -5.84 9.18
N SER A 83 -15.03 -5.14 10.29
CA SER A 83 -16.36 -4.68 10.71
C SER A 83 -16.50 -3.15 10.75
N GLY A 84 -15.37 -2.44 10.66
CA GLY A 84 -15.35 -0.97 10.75
C GLY A 84 -15.97 -0.28 9.56
N GLU A 85 -16.44 0.94 9.78
CA GLU A 85 -16.89 1.84 8.71
C GLU A 85 -15.75 2.11 7.72
N TYR A 86 -14.56 2.31 8.27
CA TYR A 86 -13.32 2.48 7.52
C TYR A 86 -12.42 1.26 7.67
N VAL A 87 -11.73 0.94 6.58
CA VAL A 87 -10.67 -0.06 6.56
C VAL A 87 -9.35 0.62 6.26
N ALA A 88 -8.46 0.65 7.24
CA ALA A 88 -7.10 1.16 7.08
C ALA A 88 -6.15 0.00 6.75
N ARG A 89 -5.13 0.26 5.95
CA ARG A 89 -4.08 -0.71 5.66
C ARG A 89 -2.83 -0.41 6.51
N MET A 90 -2.06 -1.44 6.82
CA MET A 90 -0.76 -1.34 7.50
C MET A 90 0.16 -2.50 7.06
N ASP A 91 1.46 -2.24 6.90
CA ASP A 91 2.50 -3.26 6.69
C ASP A 91 3.07 -3.74 8.03
N GLY A 92 3.54 -5.00 8.08
CA GLY A 92 4.09 -5.61 9.29
C GLY A 92 5.51 -5.15 9.65
N ASP A 93 6.15 -4.32 8.83
CA ASP A 93 7.53 -3.86 8.96
C ASP A 93 7.69 -2.33 9.05
N ASP A 94 6.58 -1.61 9.01
CA ASP A 94 6.50 -0.16 8.90
C ASP A 94 5.95 0.50 10.17
N ILE A 95 5.87 1.84 10.21
CA ILE A 95 5.41 2.62 11.38
C ILE A 95 4.28 3.57 10.97
N SER A 96 3.13 3.48 11.64
CA SER A 96 2.08 4.50 11.55
C SER A 96 2.36 5.64 12.54
N LEU A 97 2.33 6.89 12.07
CA LEU A 97 2.54 8.03 12.97
C LEU A 97 1.30 8.25 13.87
N PRO A 98 1.44 8.79 15.10
CA PRO A 98 0.40 8.71 16.15
C PRO A 98 -0.95 9.33 15.80
N THR A 99 -1.01 10.27 14.84
CA THR A 99 -2.24 10.97 14.43
C THR A 99 -2.81 10.47 13.12
N ARG A 100 -2.27 9.40 12.54
CA ARG A 100 -2.69 8.88 11.23
C ARG A 100 -4.17 8.56 11.19
N LEU A 101 -4.61 7.66 12.08
CA LEU A 101 -5.99 7.17 12.06
C LEU A 101 -7.01 8.29 12.34
N GLU A 102 -6.68 9.20 13.26
CA GLU A 102 -7.51 10.36 13.58
C GLU A 102 -7.71 11.26 12.35
N LYS A 103 -6.62 11.62 11.66
CA LYS A 103 -6.66 12.53 10.51
C LYS A 103 -7.32 11.91 9.29
N GLU A 104 -7.02 10.65 8.99
CA GLU A 104 -7.63 9.94 7.86
C GLU A 104 -9.15 9.77 8.08
N ALA A 105 -9.57 9.38 9.29
CA ALA A 105 -10.99 9.22 9.61
C ALA A 105 -11.73 10.57 9.63
N ALA A 106 -11.15 11.60 10.24
CA ALA A 106 -11.74 12.94 10.26
C ALA A 106 -11.90 13.52 8.84
N PHE A 107 -10.94 13.28 7.96
CA PHE A 107 -11.04 13.66 6.55
C PHE A 107 -12.19 12.95 5.85
N LEU A 108 -12.29 11.62 5.96
CA LEU A 108 -13.39 10.88 5.34
C LEU A 108 -14.75 11.26 5.95
N ASP A 109 -14.84 11.54 7.25
CA ASP A 109 -16.08 12.01 7.87
C ASP A 109 -16.55 13.35 7.27
N ALA A 110 -15.61 14.27 7.02
CA ALA A 110 -15.89 15.59 6.45
C ALA A 110 -16.16 15.57 4.93
N HIS A 111 -15.67 14.55 4.23
CA HIS A 111 -15.70 14.46 2.77
C HIS A 111 -16.35 13.15 2.27
N PRO A 112 -17.70 13.07 2.25
CA PRO A 112 -18.42 11.90 1.77
C PRO A 112 -18.21 11.58 0.28
N GLU A 113 -17.77 12.56 -0.52
CA GLU A 113 -17.43 12.39 -1.94
C GLU A 113 -16.20 11.51 -2.19
N TYR A 114 -15.30 11.38 -1.19
CA TYR A 114 -14.12 10.53 -1.28
C TYR A 114 -14.35 9.19 -0.59
N ALA A 115 -13.96 8.12 -1.27
CA ALA A 115 -13.98 6.77 -0.72
C ALA A 115 -12.62 6.31 -0.21
N ILE A 116 -11.55 6.97 -0.66
CA ILE A 116 -10.15 6.63 -0.35
C ILE A 116 -9.48 7.89 0.18
N VAL A 117 -8.76 7.77 1.29
CA VAL A 117 -7.75 8.74 1.70
C VAL A 117 -6.41 8.01 1.85
N SER A 118 -5.33 8.65 1.46
CA SER A 118 -3.97 8.17 1.66
C SER A 118 -3.06 9.34 2.01
N THR A 119 -1.84 9.04 2.43
CA THR A 119 -0.83 10.03 2.78
C THR A 119 0.52 9.67 2.13
N PRO A 120 1.41 10.65 1.93
CA PRO A 120 2.83 10.42 1.74
C PRO A 120 3.45 9.59 2.85
N MET A 121 4.59 9.00 2.54
CA MET A 121 5.40 8.19 3.44
C MET A 121 6.74 8.88 3.65
N ILE A 122 7.27 8.81 4.86
CA ILE A 122 8.68 9.06 5.18
C ILE A 122 9.43 7.75 4.96
N PHE A 123 10.60 7.79 4.34
CA PHE A 123 11.47 6.64 4.20
C PHE A 123 12.53 6.66 5.29
N PHE A 124 12.69 5.53 5.97
CA PHE A 124 13.64 5.40 7.06
C PHE A 124 14.36 4.05 7.06
N ASP A 125 15.53 4.03 7.67
CA ASP A 125 16.36 2.85 7.91
C ASP A 125 17.05 2.97 9.29
N GLU A 126 18.10 2.16 9.51
CA GLU A 126 18.91 2.17 10.74
C GLU A 126 19.65 3.50 11.00
N HIS A 127 19.80 4.37 9.99
CA HIS A 127 20.40 5.70 10.10
C HIS A 127 19.36 6.82 10.28
N GLY A 128 18.07 6.45 10.32
CA GLY A 128 16.96 7.38 10.50
C GLY A 128 16.28 7.74 9.17
N ASP A 129 15.65 8.92 9.15
CA ASP A 129 14.82 9.35 8.02
C ASP A 129 15.68 9.92 6.89
N TRP A 130 15.56 9.37 5.69
CA TRP A 130 16.38 9.78 4.54
C TRP A 130 15.58 10.39 3.38
N GLY A 131 14.24 10.28 3.39
CA GLY A 131 13.41 10.83 2.33
C GLY A 131 11.92 10.82 2.61
N ARG A 132 11.13 11.30 1.64
CA ARG A 132 9.66 11.18 1.64
C ARG A 132 9.10 11.07 0.23
N SER A 133 7.89 10.52 0.12
CA SER A 133 7.07 10.63 -1.10
C SER A 133 6.31 11.96 -1.14
N TYR A 134 5.72 12.24 -2.30
CA TYR A 134 4.88 13.41 -2.54
C TYR A 134 3.61 12.98 -3.26
N PRO A 135 2.44 13.49 -2.88
CA PRO A 135 1.18 13.03 -3.42
C PRO A 135 0.82 13.79 -4.70
N ILE A 136 -0.07 13.18 -5.50
CA ILE A 136 -1.02 13.94 -6.31
C ILE A 136 -2.26 14.05 -5.44
N GLU A 137 -2.63 15.26 -5.03
CA GLU A 137 -3.67 15.48 -4.01
C GLU A 137 -5.04 14.91 -4.42
N GLU A 138 -5.51 15.26 -5.62
CA GLU A 138 -6.76 14.75 -6.19
C GLU A 138 -6.48 13.97 -7.48
N PRO A 139 -6.08 12.69 -7.40
CA PRO A 139 -5.78 11.92 -8.58
C PRO A 139 -7.04 11.61 -9.39
N THR A 140 -6.89 11.67 -10.71
CA THR A 140 -7.94 11.31 -11.68
C THR A 140 -7.57 10.03 -12.41
N LYS A 141 -8.52 9.46 -13.17
CA LYS A 141 -8.23 8.31 -14.06
C LYS A 141 -7.02 8.56 -14.96
N ARG A 142 -6.80 9.79 -15.44
CA ARG A 142 -5.68 10.11 -16.35
C ARG A 142 -4.31 9.96 -15.69
N ASP A 143 -4.22 10.14 -14.38
CA ASP A 143 -2.96 10.05 -13.64
C ASP A 143 -2.41 8.62 -13.63
N PHE A 144 -3.27 7.62 -13.72
CA PHE A 144 -2.87 6.21 -13.85
C PHE A 144 -2.00 5.91 -15.07
N ILE A 145 -2.02 6.77 -16.10
CA ILE A 145 -1.23 6.56 -17.32
C ILE A 145 0.28 6.74 -17.05
N LYS A 146 0.66 7.64 -16.13
CA LYS A 146 2.07 8.03 -15.91
C LYS A 146 2.50 8.09 -14.45
N HIS A 147 1.54 8.04 -13.52
CA HIS A 147 1.73 8.27 -12.10
C HIS A 147 1.12 7.12 -11.27
N SER A 148 0.94 5.93 -11.85
CA SER A 148 0.53 4.75 -11.09
C SER A 148 1.70 4.22 -10.24
N PRO A 149 1.48 3.85 -8.95
CA PRO A 149 0.23 3.97 -8.20
C PRO A 149 -0.07 5.43 -7.79
N VAL A 150 -1.34 5.83 -7.86
CA VAL A 150 -1.80 7.20 -7.54
C VAL A 150 -2.06 7.42 -6.04
N HIS A 151 -2.16 6.36 -5.26
CA HIS A 151 -2.26 6.36 -3.80
C HIS A 151 -1.14 5.48 -3.24
N CYS A 152 -0.62 5.81 -2.06
CA CYS A 152 0.27 4.91 -1.36
C CYS A 152 -0.57 3.78 -0.75
N HIS A 153 -0.22 2.53 -1.01
CA HIS A 153 -1.01 1.41 -0.48
C HIS A 153 -0.91 1.32 1.03
N ALA A 154 0.31 1.40 1.56
CA ALA A 154 0.56 1.18 2.97
C ALA A 154 -0.24 2.09 3.90
N PRO A 155 -0.32 3.40 3.63
CA PRO A 155 -1.04 4.30 4.50
C PRO A 155 -2.42 4.69 3.96
N CYS A 156 -3.12 3.82 3.22
CA CYS A 156 -4.48 4.14 2.79
C CYS A 156 -5.52 3.80 3.87
N MET A 157 -6.60 4.57 3.89
CA MET A 157 -7.85 4.26 4.56
C MET A 157 -8.98 4.38 3.54
N ILE A 158 -9.83 3.36 3.48
CA ILE A 158 -10.92 3.27 2.49
C ILE A 158 -12.23 2.99 3.21
N ARG A 159 -13.32 3.59 2.74
CA ARG A 159 -14.67 3.18 3.14
C ARG A 159 -14.87 1.69 2.88
N ARG A 160 -15.31 0.95 3.90
CA ARG A 160 -15.53 -0.51 3.79
C ARG A 160 -16.49 -0.86 2.66
N GLU A 161 -17.53 -0.06 2.46
CA GLU A 161 -18.49 -0.24 1.36
C GLU A 161 -17.82 -0.20 -0.03
N ALA A 162 -16.78 0.61 -0.22
CA ALA A 162 -16.09 0.72 -1.49
C ALA A 162 -15.26 -0.55 -1.78
N TYR A 163 -14.61 -1.12 -0.75
CA TYR A 163 -14.00 -2.46 -0.84
C TYR A 163 -15.02 -3.53 -1.25
N LEU A 164 -16.18 -3.56 -0.57
CA LEU A 164 -17.24 -4.54 -0.87
C LEU A 164 -17.79 -4.37 -2.29
N ALA A 165 -17.96 -3.12 -2.73
CA ALA A 165 -18.49 -2.80 -4.04
C ALA A 165 -17.59 -3.33 -5.18
N VAL A 166 -16.28 -3.50 -4.96
CA VAL A 166 -15.34 -4.01 -5.97
C VAL A 166 -14.84 -5.44 -5.68
N GLY A 167 -15.41 -6.10 -4.66
CA GLY A 167 -15.06 -7.46 -4.27
C GLY A 167 -13.65 -7.59 -3.67
N GLY A 168 -13.16 -6.56 -2.97
CA GLY A 168 -11.84 -6.59 -2.32
C GLY A 168 -10.66 -6.58 -3.29
N TYR A 169 -9.56 -7.23 -2.93
CA TYR A 169 -8.39 -7.45 -3.78
C TYR A 169 -8.65 -8.58 -4.79
N THR A 170 -8.03 -8.50 -5.97
CA THR A 170 -8.15 -9.57 -6.98
C THR A 170 -7.16 -10.70 -6.67
N GLU A 171 -7.68 -11.89 -6.39
CA GLU A 171 -6.91 -13.11 -6.06
C GLU A 171 -6.39 -13.82 -7.30
N ASP A 172 -5.45 -13.17 -7.99
CA ASP A 172 -4.71 -13.76 -9.11
C ASP A 172 -3.21 -13.57 -8.88
N ARG A 173 -2.42 -14.62 -9.11
CA ARG A 173 -0.95 -14.60 -8.96
C ARG A 173 -0.27 -13.56 -9.85
N ARG A 174 -0.92 -13.13 -10.94
CA ARG A 174 -0.45 -12.06 -11.83
C ARG A 174 -0.65 -10.66 -11.24
N MET A 175 -1.44 -10.53 -10.17
CA MET A 175 -1.65 -9.27 -9.45
C MET A 175 -0.61 -9.04 -8.36
N LEU A 176 0.11 -10.07 -7.92
CA LEU A 176 1.10 -9.94 -6.85
C LEU A 176 2.14 -8.85 -7.17
N ARG A 177 2.43 -8.01 -6.17
CA ARG A 177 3.21 -6.76 -6.21
C ARG A 177 2.48 -5.55 -6.81
N PHE A 178 1.25 -5.72 -7.29
CA PHE A 178 0.44 -4.70 -7.94
C PHE A 178 -1.05 -4.84 -7.58
N GLU A 179 -1.34 -5.54 -6.47
CA GLU A 179 -2.69 -5.77 -5.96
C GLU A 179 -3.41 -4.46 -5.61
N ASP A 180 -2.65 -3.48 -5.12
CA ASP A 180 -3.09 -2.12 -4.83
C ASP A 180 -3.45 -1.36 -6.12
N VAL A 181 -2.59 -1.42 -7.14
CA VAL A 181 -2.84 -0.79 -8.44
C VAL A 181 -4.11 -1.35 -9.07
N ASN A 182 -4.29 -2.68 -9.02
CA ASN A 182 -5.52 -3.29 -9.50
C ASN A 182 -6.76 -2.82 -8.70
N LEU A 183 -6.65 -2.75 -7.38
CA LEU A 183 -7.72 -2.23 -6.53
C LEU A 183 -8.10 -0.78 -6.90
N TRP A 184 -7.11 0.09 -7.09
CA TRP A 184 -7.33 1.47 -7.53
C TRP A 184 -8.06 1.54 -8.87
N TYR A 185 -7.66 0.74 -9.86
CA TYR A 185 -8.40 0.65 -11.12
C TYR A 185 -9.86 0.25 -10.90
N LYS A 186 -10.15 -0.76 -10.07
CA LYS A 186 -11.53 -1.19 -9.81
C LYS A 186 -12.37 -0.10 -9.14
N LEU A 187 -11.82 0.58 -8.14
CA LEU A 187 -12.52 1.64 -7.41
C LEU A 187 -12.86 2.82 -8.32
N TYR A 188 -11.86 3.34 -9.06
CA TYR A 188 -12.07 4.47 -9.97
C TYR A 188 -12.96 4.11 -11.16
N ALA A 189 -12.91 2.86 -11.64
CA ALA A 189 -13.78 2.41 -12.72
C ALA A 189 -15.25 2.40 -12.28
N LYS A 190 -15.50 2.04 -11.01
CA LYS A 190 -16.83 2.07 -10.40
C LYS A 190 -17.33 3.48 -10.05
N GLY A 191 -16.47 4.50 -10.19
CA GLY A 191 -16.82 5.91 -10.01
C GLY A 191 -16.43 6.47 -8.64
N TYR A 192 -15.74 5.70 -7.79
CA TYR A 192 -15.18 6.22 -6.55
C TYR A 192 -14.00 7.16 -6.85
N ALA A 193 -13.82 8.15 -5.98
CA ALA A 193 -12.68 9.04 -5.98
C ALA A 193 -11.86 8.86 -4.70
N GLY A 194 -10.59 9.27 -4.77
CA GLY A 194 -9.70 9.30 -3.62
C GLY A 194 -9.00 10.63 -3.49
N TYR A 195 -8.49 10.89 -2.30
CA TYR A 195 -7.70 12.06 -1.96
C TYR A 195 -6.38 11.63 -1.29
N ASN A 196 -5.32 12.39 -1.49
CA ASN A 196 -4.06 12.21 -0.77
C ASN A 196 -3.75 13.45 0.06
N LEU A 197 -3.69 13.30 1.38
CA LEU A 197 -3.26 14.35 2.30
C LEU A 197 -1.82 14.78 1.97
N ASP A 198 -1.42 16.03 2.21
CA ASP A 198 -0.03 16.46 1.98
C ASP A 198 0.91 16.11 3.16
N GLU A 199 0.36 16.03 4.36
CA GLU A 199 1.11 15.67 5.57
C GLU A 199 1.48 14.19 5.55
N PRO A 200 2.76 13.82 5.71
CA PRO A 200 3.15 12.42 5.86
C PRO A 200 2.75 11.88 7.24
N LEU A 201 1.90 10.84 7.25
CA LEU A 201 1.42 10.17 8.48
C LEU A 201 1.93 8.73 8.63
N TYR A 202 2.96 8.36 7.86
CA TYR A 202 3.47 7.00 7.79
C TYR A 202 4.97 6.97 7.55
N LYS A 203 5.68 6.01 8.15
CA LYS A 203 7.08 5.72 7.82
C LYS A 203 7.20 4.32 7.23
N MET A 204 7.78 4.25 6.05
CA MET A 204 8.07 3.01 5.33
C MET A 204 9.54 2.65 5.52
N ARG A 205 9.80 1.44 6.00
CA ARG A 205 11.14 0.92 6.17
C ARG A 205 11.70 0.53 4.81
N ASP A 206 12.81 1.15 4.43
CA ASP A 206 13.48 0.83 3.17
C ASP A 206 14.93 0.47 3.46
N ASP A 207 15.18 -0.83 3.56
CA ASP A 207 16.49 -1.45 3.77
C ASP A 207 17.43 -1.33 2.54
N HIS A 208 17.08 -0.52 1.53
CA HIS A 208 17.75 -0.39 0.23
C HIS A 208 17.86 -1.71 -0.58
N ALA A 209 17.47 -2.86 -0.01
CA ALA A 209 17.37 -4.14 -0.69
C ALA A 209 16.11 -4.24 -1.57
N ALA A 210 15.19 -3.27 -1.50
CA ALA A 210 14.01 -3.18 -2.36
C ALA A 210 14.32 -3.25 -3.87
N ALA A 211 15.49 -2.76 -4.29
CA ALA A 211 15.93 -2.83 -5.68
C ALA A 211 16.15 -4.28 -6.17
N SER A 212 16.61 -5.17 -5.29
CA SER A 212 16.90 -6.59 -5.61
C SER A 212 15.63 -7.43 -5.86
N ARG A 213 14.47 -6.97 -5.36
CA ARG A 213 13.18 -7.69 -5.43
C ARG A 213 12.48 -7.59 -6.80
N ARG A 214 13.02 -6.80 -7.74
CA ARG A 214 12.41 -6.50 -9.05
C ARG A 214 12.75 -7.56 -10.11
N SER A 215 11.98 -8.65 -10.14
CA SER A 215 12.10 -9.73 -11.14
C SER A 215 11.46 -9.40 -12.49
N LEU A 216 11.87 -10.11 -13.55
CA LEU A 216 11.20 -10.06 -14.86
C LEU A 216 9.70 -10.38 -14.75
N LYS A 217 9.34 -11.35 -13.90
CA LYS A 217 7.95 -11.71 -13.60
C LYS A 217 7.16 -10.51 -13.06
N SER A 218 7.72 -9.76 -12.11
CA SER A 218 7.10 -8.54 -11.57
C SER A 218 6.82 -7.51 -12.68
N ARG A 219 7.71 -7.38 -13.66
CA ARG A 219 7.52 -6.44 -14.79
C ARG A 219 6.38 -6.89 -15.70
N MET A 220 6.29 -8.19 -15.98
CA MET A 220 5.18 -8.75 -16.76
C MET A 220 3.83 -8.57 -16.04
N ASN A 221 3.80 -8.77 -14.71
CA ASN A 221 2.64 -8.50 -13.88
C ASN A 221 2.22 -7.02 -13.98
N ALA A 222 3.16 -6.07 -13.83
CA ALA A 222 2.89 -4.64 -13.97
C ALA A 222 2.19 -4.29 -15.29
N ALA A 223 2.71 -4.81 -16.40
CA ALA A 223 2.15 -4.57 -17.72
C ALA A 223 0.78 -5.22 -17.91
N HIS A 224 0.53 -6.38 -17.30
CA HIS A 224 -0.78 -7.00 -17.28
C HIS A 224 -1.79 -6.16 -16.52
N VAL A 225 -1.45 -5.72 -15.31
CA VAL A 225 -2.34 -4.87 -14.48
C VAL A 225 -2.65 -3.55 -15.17
N MET A 226 -1.65 -2.87 -15.75
CA MET A 226 -1.89 -1.63 -16.49
C MET A 226 -2.79 -1.85 -17.71
N ARG A 227 -2.61 -2.95 -18.46
CA ARG A 227 -3.45 -3.26 -19.62
C ARG A 227 -4.91 -3.48 -19.22
N ASP A 228 -5.12 -4.25 -18.16
CA ASP A 228 -6.45 -4.55 -17.63
C ASP A 228 -7.10 -3.26 -17.11
N GLY A 229 -6.36 -2.45 -16.37
CA GLY A 229 -6.80 -1.14 -15.88
C GLY A 229 -7.16 -0.14 -16.98
N PHE A 230 -6.34 -0.02 -18.02
CA PHE A 230 -6.63 0.85 -19.17
C PHE A 230 -7.88 0.37 -19.92
N SER A 231 -8.07 -0.94 -20.01
CA SER A 231 -9.27 -1.52 -20.62
C SER A 231 -10.50 -1.19 -19.79
N LEU A 232 -10.38 -1.30 -18.47
CA LEU A 232 -11.44 -1.00 -17.51
C LEU A 232 -11.83 0.49 -17.51
N PHE A 233 -10.87 1.39 -17.79
CA PHE A 233 -11.13 2.83 -17.95
C PHE A 233 -11.57 3.24 -19.36
N HIS A 234 -11.67 2.29 -20.31
CA HIS A 234 -11.97 2.55 -21.71
C HIS A 234 -11.02 3.56 -22.37
N PHE A 235 -9.73 3.49 -22.02
CA PHE A 235 -8.74 4.36 -22.63
C PHE A 235 -8.52 4.04 -24.11
N PRO A 236 -8.34 5.06 -24.97
CA PRO A 236 -7.98 4.85 -26.36
C PRO A 236 -6.72 3.99 -26.53
N ARG A 237 -6.74 3.08 -27.52
CA ARG A 237 -5.65 2.12 -27.78
C ARG A 237 -4.27 2.77 -27.96
N TYR A 238 -4.19 4.00 -28.48
CA TYR A 238 -2.92 4.70 -28.64
C TYR A 238 -2.20 4.96 -27.31
N LEU A 239 -2.94 5.05 -26.19
CA LEU A 239 -2.37 5.22 -24.85
C LEU A 239 -1.69 3.95 -24.34
N TYR A 240 -2.01 2.77 -24.87
CA TYR A 240 -1.38 1.52 -24.44
C TYR A 240 0.12 1.47 -24.77
N GLY A 241 0.58 2.33 -25.69
CA GLY A 241 2.01 2.58 -25.91
C GLY A 241 2.76 2.96 -24.63
N TYR A 242 2.11 3.65 -23.68
CA TYR A 242 2.72 4.02 -22.41
C TYR A 242 3.10 2.82 -21.54
N ILE A 243 2.38 1.70 -21.65
CA ILE A 243 2.71 0.46 -20.94
C ILE A 243 4.08 -0.05 -21.41
N TYR A 244 4.33 -0.01 -22.72
CA TYR A 244 5.61 -0.44 -23.31
C TYR A 244 6.74 0.56 -23.02
N ILE A 245 6.44 1.86 -23.00
CA ILE A 245 7.41 2.89 -22.58
C ILE A 245 7.83 2.66 -21.13
N ASP A 246 6.88 2.37 -20.24
CA ASP A 246 7.17 2.11 -18.84
C ASP A 246 8.02 0.84 -18.66
N LEU A 247 7.66 -0.25 -19.34
CA LEU A 247 8.48 -1.47 -19.40
C LEU A 247 9.91 -1.18 -19.91
N ALA A 248 10.05 -0.38 -20.96
CA ALA A 248 11.33 -0.06 -21.57
C ALA A 248 12.22 0.80 -20.65
N LYS A 249 11.67 1.80 -19.96
CA LYS A 249 12.41 2.61 -18.98
C LYS A 249 13.07 1.75 -17.90
N HIS A 250 12.36 0.74 -17.43
CA HIS A 250 12.87 -0.18 -16.41
C HIS A 250 13.91 -1.16 -16.96
N PHE A 251 13.80 -1.56 -18.24
CA PHE A 251 14.83 -2.35 -18.92
C PHE A 251 16.14 -1.57 -19.09
N VAL A 252 16.05 -0.31 -19.54
CA VAL A 252 17.21 0.59 -19.65
C VAL A 252 17.89 0.76 -18.30
N LYS A 253 17.12 0.98 -17.22
CA LYS A 253 17.64 1.09 -15.85
C LYS A 253 18.29 -0.21 -15.34
N SER A 254 17.85 -1.37 -15.81
CA SER A 254 18.38 -2.69 -15.45
C SER A 254 19.72 -3.04 -16.11
N ILE A 255 20.02 -2.41 -17.26
CA ILE A 255 21.26 -2.63 -18.03
C ILE A 255 22.25 -1.47 -17.80
N MET A 256 21.78 -0.37 -17.23
CA MET A 256 22.58 0.82 -16.98
C MET A 256 23.64 0.54 -15.90
N PRO A 257 24.93 0.79 -16.17
CA PRO A 257 25.97 0.71 -15.15
C PRO A 257 25.63 1.64 -13.98
N GLU A 258 25.80 1.14 -12.75
CA GLU A 258 25.41 1.84 -11.52
C GLU A 258 25.98 3.28 -11.44
N LYS A 259 27.22 3.47 -11.90
CA LYS A 259 27.87 4.78 -11.99
C LYS A 259 27.12 5.77 -12.90
N LEU A 260 26.57 5.30 -14.01
CA LEU A 260 25.79 6.13 -14.95
C LEU A 260 24.40 6.42 -14.39
N TYR A 261 23.79 5.45 -13.71
CA TYR A 261 22.51 5.63 -13.03
C TYR A 261 22.59 6.70 -11.92
N VAL A 262 23.60 6.62 -11.03
CA VAL A 262 23.81 7.60 -9.95
C VAL A 262 24.05 9.01 -10.51
N LEU A 263 24.80 9.13 -11.61
CA LEU A 263 25.14 10.41 -12.23
C LEU A 263 23.91 11.08 -12.89
N LEU A 264 23.05 10.29 -13.55
CA LEU A 264 21.78 10.77 -14.09
C LEU A 264 20.76 11.09 -12.99
N HIS A 265 20.74 10.31 -11.92
CA HIS A 265 19.84 10.54 -10.79
C HIS A 265 20.19 11.82 -10.02
N LYS A 266 21.48 12.07 -9.74
CA LYS A 266 21.95 13.33 -9.15
C LYS A 266 21.54 14.55 -9.98
N ARG A 267 21.75 14.51 -11.30
CA ARG A 267 21.33 15.57 -12.23
C ARG A 267 19.81 15.78 -12.27
N SER A 268 19.02 14.71 -12.15
CA SER A 268 17.56 14.80 -12.09
C SER A 268 17.06 15.42 -10.78
N MET A 269 17.71 15.10 -9.65
CA MET A 269 17.36 15.65 -8.34
C MET A 269 17.75 17.13 -8.24
N GLU A 270 18.90 17.53 -8.79
CA GLU A 270 19.31 18.93 -8.91
C GLU A 270 18.31 19.77 -9.73
N ARG A 271 17.79 19.22 -10.84
CA ARG A 271 16.76 19.88 -11.65
C ARG A 271 15.40 19.99 -10.96
N LYS A 272 15.06 19.06 -10.07
CA LYS A 272 13.82 19.10 -9.29
C LYS A 272 13.90 20.08 -8.11
N LYS A 273 15.09 20.36 -7.57
CA LYS A 273 15.29 21.39 -6.52
C LYS A 273 15.25 22.83 -7.06
N GLN A 274 15.34 23.03 -8.37
CA GLN A 274 15.32 24.35 -9.02
C GLN A 274 13.95 24.73 -9.61
N ARG A 275 12.91 23.93 -9.35
CA ARG A 275 11.53 24.16 -9.75
C ARG A 275 10.65 24.16 -8.51
#